data_AF-A0A7V3M6B6-F1
#
_entry.id   AF-A0A7V3M6B6-F1
#
_cell.length_a   1.000
_cell.length_b   1.000
_cell.length_c   1.000
_cell.angle_alpha   90.00
_cell.angle_beta   90.00
_cell.angle_gamma   90.00
#
_symmetry.space_group_name_H-M   'P 1'
#
loop_
_entity.id
_entity.type
_entity.pdbx_description
1 polymer ?
#
loop_
_entity_poly.entity_id
_entity_poly.type
_entity_poly.pdbx_seq_one_letter_code
_entity_poly.pdbx_strand_id
1 'polypeptide(L)'
;MGNLKIRINEYKEKKLIYIKFEGALYKKKADKLSADIKNYLEKNKTKLKLDFEKLKIAEKEAMESFASELKNYRDRIEISLPKNFASNSAGFLFVAEIFKIMK
;
A
#
# COMPACT_ATOMS: atom_id res chain seq x y z
N MET A 1 -13.19 -12.93 -10.42
CA MET A 1 -12.49 -11.83 -9.73
C MET A 1 -11.07 -12.28 -9.40
N GLY A 2 -10.05 -11.49 -9.70
CA GLY A 2 -8.66 -11.89 -9.47
C GLY A 2 -8.24 -11.71 -8.01
N ASN A 3 -7.63 -12.72 -7.41
CA ASN A 3 -7.12 -12.65 -6.04
C ASN A 3 -5.91 -11.71 -5.93
N LEU A 4 -5.78 -11.01 -4.79
CA LEU A 4 -4.59 -10.25 -4.44
C LEU A 4 -3.41 -11.20 -4.20
N LYS A 5 -2.32 -11.00 -4.94
CA LYS A 5 -1.02 -11.62 -4.67
C LYS A 5 -0.11 -10.61 -4.00
N ILE A 6 0.60 -11.07 -2.97
CA ILE A 6 1.52 -10.24 -2.19
C ILE A 6 2.88 -10.92 -2.19
N ARG A 7 3.92 -10.16 -2.51
CA ARG A 7 5.31 -10.61 -2.40
C ARG A 7 6.05 -9.70 -1.44
N ILE A 8 6.84 -10.28 -0.55
CA ILE A 8 7.57 -9.55 0.49
C ILE A 8 9.05 -9.89 0.35
N ASN A 9 9.86 -8.85 0.24
CA ASN A 9 11.31 -8.96 0.17
C ASN A 9 11.91 -8.12 1.31
N GLU A 10 12.71 -8.76 2.17
CA GLU A 10 13.38 -8.09 3.28
C GLU A 10 14.85 -7.83 2.93
N TYR A 11 15.28 -6.58 3.10
CA TYR A 11 16.65 -6.14 2.90
C TYR A 11 17.21 -5.67 4.24
N LYS A 12 17.76 -6.61 5.00
CA LYS A 12 18.23 -6.38 6.38
C LYS A 12 19.26 -5.25 6.49
N GLU A 13 20.25 -5.23 5.60
CA GLU A 13 21.31 -4.21 5.57
C GLU A 13 20.77 -2.79 5.39
N LYS A 14 19.67 -2.66 4.63
CA LYS A 14 19.03 -1.38 4.33
C LYS A 14 17.91 -1.02 5.30
N LYS A 15 17.61 -1.90 6.28
CA LYS A 15 16.41 -1.83 7.14
C LYS A 15 15.17 -1.50 6.30
N LEU A 16 14.97 -2.25 5.22
CA LEU A 16 13.90 -2.03 4.25
C LEU A 16 13.13 -3.32 4.00
N ILE A 17 11.80 -3.25 4.05
CA ILE A 17 10.93 -4.28 3.48
C ILE A 17 10.24 -3.73 2.25
N TYR A 18 10.29 -4.50 1.18
CA TYR A 18 9.60 -4.20 -0.06
C TYR A 18 8.39 -5.13 -0.22
N ILE A 19 7.21 -4.56 -0.32
CA ILE A 19 5.94 -5.28 -0.44
C ILE A 19 5.33 -4.96 -1.79
N LYS A 20 5.17 -5.97 -2.64
CA LYS A 20 4.56 -5.84 -3.97
C LYS A 20 3.16 -6.40 -3.96
N PHE A 21 2.21 -5.60 -4.44
CA PHE A 21 0.80 -5.96 -4.58
C PHE A 21 0.46 -6.16 -6.06
N GLU A 22 -0.09 -7.33 -6.40
CA GLU A 22 -0.54 -7.65 -7.74
C GLU A 22 -2.00 -8.14 -7.71
N GLY A 23 -2.86 -7.63 -8.58
CA GLY A 23 -4.28 -8.05 -8.64
C GLY A 23 -5.25 -7.02 -8.07
N ALA A 24 -6.24 -7.46 -7.30
CA ALA A 24 -7.32 -6.61 -6.79
C ALA A 24 -7.29 -6.48 -5.27
N LEU A 25 -7.37 -5.25 -4.75
CA LEU A 25 -7.38 -4.94 -3.33
C LEU A 25 -8.78 -4.47 -2.90
N TYR A 26 -9.46 -5.36 -2.17
CA TYR A 26 -10.80 -5.15 -1.61
C TYR A 26 -10.72 -4.80 -0.12
N LYS A 27 -11.76 -4.14 0.40
CA LYS A 27 -11.79 -3.59 1.77
C LYS A 27 -11.28 -4.55 2.86
N LYS A 28 -11.91 -5.72 2.99
CA LYS A 28 -11.55 -6.72 4.03
C LYS A 28 -10.07 -7.13 3.97
N LYS A 29 -9.49 -7.17 2.76
CA LYS A 29 -8.09 -7.53 2.57
C LYS A 29 -7.18 -6.35 2.91
N ALA A 30 -7.58 -5.13 2.56
CA ALA A 30 -6.87 -3.91 2.93
C ALA A 30 -6.83 -3.70 4.45
N ASP A 31 -7.94 -3.88 5.15
CA ASP A 31 -8.03 -3.72 6.61
C ASP A 31 -7.06 -4.65 7.34
N LYS A 32 -7.03 -5.93 6.94
CA LYS A 32 -6.10 -6.90 7.52
C LYS A 32 -4.65 -6.52 7.23
N LEU A 33 -4.34 -6.12 5.99
CA LEU A 33 -2.97 -5.78 5.59
C LEU A 33 -2.47 -4.52 6.27
N SER A 34 -3.29 -3.48 6.37
CA SER A 34 -2.92 -2.24 7.01
C SER A 34 -2.65 -2.43 8.50
N ALA A 35 -3.47 -3.25 9.19
CA ALA A 35 -3.24 -3.65 10.57
C ALA A 35 -1.93 -4.44 10.74
N ASP A 36 -1.67 -5.43 9.87
CA ASP A 36 -0.43 -6.23 9.91
C ASP A 36 0.81 -5.33 9.69
N ILE A 37 0.73 -4.41 8.73
CA ILE A 37 1.80 -3.45 8.43
C ILE A 37 2.03 -2.50 9.61
N LYS A 38 0.97 -1.94 10.19
CA LYS A 38 1.03 -1.08 11.37
C LYS A 38 1.70 -1.80 12.54
N ASN A 39 1.22 -2.99 12.88
CA ASN A 39 1.79 -3.80 13.97
C ASN A 39 3.28 -4.08 13.76
N TYR A 40 3.69 -4.32 12.51
CA TYR A 40 5.11 -4.48 12.18
C TYR A 40 5.89 -3.17 12.39
N LEU A 41 5.36 -2.06 11.90
CA LEU A 41 5.95 -0.73 11.99
C LEU A 41 6.06 -0.21 13.43
N GLU A 42 5.13 -0.55 14.32
CA GLU A 42 5.20 -0.22 15.74
C GLU A 42 6.39 -0.90 16.42
N LYS A 43 6.63 -2.16 16.07
CA LYS A 43 7.67 -2.99 16.70
C LYS A 43 9.06 -2.78 16.09
N ASN A 44 9.12 -2.33 14.84
CA ASN A 44 10.36 -2.28 14.07
C ASN A 44 10.64 -0.88 13.53
N LYS A 45 11.90 -0.43 13.64
CA LYS A 45 12.39 0.83 13.04
C LYS A 45 12.85 0.60 11.59
N THR A 46 12.01 -0.04 10.79
CA THR A 46 12.27 -0.42 9.39
C THR A 46 11.51 0.52 8.45
N LYS A 47 12.08 0.81 7.28
CA LYS A 47 11.37 1.46 6.17
C LYS A 47 10.57 0.43 5.39
N LEU A 48 9.43 0.83 4.85
CA LEU A 48 8.62 0.05 3.94
C LEU A 48 8.59 0.71 2.58
N LYS A 49 8.68 -0.10 1.53
CA LYS A 49 8.33 0.31 0.18
C LYS A 49 7.11 -0.50 -0.25
N LEU A 50 6.02 0.18 -0.54
CA LEU A 50 4.75 -0.40 -0.97
C LEU A 50 4.61 -0.21 -2.48
N ASP A 51 4.64 -1.29 -3.24
CA ASP A 51 4.56 -1.28 -4.69
C ASP A 51 3.19 -1.74 -5.16
N PHE A 52 2.45 -0.79 -5.71
CA PHE A 52 1.14 -0.99 -6.29
C PHE A 52 1.16 -1.02 -7.82
N GLU A 53 2.31 -1.02 -8.49
CA GLU A 53 2.42 -0.89 -9.96
C GLU A 53 1.58 -1.91 -10.74
N LYS A 54 1.39 -3.11 -10.15
CA LYS A 54 0.63 -4.21 -10.75
C LYS A 54 -0.75 -4.40 -10.12
N LEU A 55 -1.19 -3.45 -9.31
CA LEU A 55 -2.55 -3.42 -8.82
C LEU A 55 -3.48 -3.03 -9.97
N LYS A 56 -4.50 -3.85 -10.20
CA LYS A 56 -5.48 -3.68 -11.28
C LYS A 56 -6.75 -2.99 -10.78
N ILE A 57 -7.14 -3.29 -9.55
CA ILE A 57 -8.38 -2.82 -8.93
C ILE A 57 -8.07 -2.47 -7.48
N ALA A 58 -8.58 -1.34 -7.02
CA ALA A 58 -8.61 -0.96 -5.61
C ALA A 58 -9.96 -0.30 -5.33
N GLU A 59 -10.68 -0.79 -4.33
CA GLU A 59 -11.89 -0.11 -3.87
C GLU A 59 -11.51 1.17 -3.12
N LYS A 60 -12.31 2.22 -3.28
CA LYS A 60 -12.10 3.49 -2.58
C LYS A 60 -12.02 3.29 -1.06
N GLU A 61 -12.98 2.56 -0.48
CA GLU A 61 -13.01 2.29 0.96
C GLU A 61 -11.80 1.47 1.43
N ALA A 62 -11.30 0.56 0.58
CA ALA A 62 -10.10 -0.20 0.87
C ALA A 62 -8.89 0.74 1.00
N MET A 63 -8.80 1.76 0.15
CA MET A 63 -7.72 2.73 0.15
C MET A 63 -7.83 3.73 1.28
N GLU A 64 -9.02 4.21 1.58
CA GLU A 64 -9.28 5.07 2.73
C GLU A 64 -8.86 4.39 4.04
N SER A 65 -9.27 3.13 4.23
CA SER A 65 -8.90 2.35 5.42
C SER A 65 -7.38 2.12 5.49
N PHE A 66 -6.78 1.70 4.37
CA PHE A 66 -5.34 1.47 4.29
C PHE A 66 -4.54 2.73 4.59
N ALA A 67 -4.97 3.87 4.06
CA ALA A 67 -4.30 5.15 4.28
C ALA A 67 -4.46 5.66 5.71
N SER A 68 -5.67 5.59 6.26
CA SER A 68 -5.95 6.03 7.63
C SER A 68 -5.08 5.29 8.66
N GLU A 69 -4.91 3.98 8.49
CA GLU A 69 -4.18 3.15 9.44
C GLU A 69 -2.66 3.42 9.41
N LEU A 70 -2.13 3.84 8.25
CA LEU A 70 -0.70 4.01 8.02
C LEU A 70 -0.20 5.46 8.07
N LYS A 71 -1.11 6.45 8.19
CA LYS A 71 -0.78 7.89 8.14
C LYS A 71 0.33 8.31 9.11
N ASN A 72 0.39 7.70 10.30
CA ASN A 72 1.37 8.03 11.33
C ASN A 72 2.78 7.52 11.03
N TYR A 73 2.95 6.75 9.95
CA TYR A 73 4.23 6.15 9.56
C TYR A 73 4.72 6.61 8.20
N ARG A 74 4.14 7.67 7.65
CA ARG A 74 4.48 8.24 6.34
C ARG A 74 5.98 8.41 6.10
N ASP A 75 6.73 8.88 7.10
CA ASP A 75 8.18 9.13 6.98
C ASP A 75 9.01 7.85 6.78
N ARG A 76 8.37 6.68 6.99
CA ARG A 76 8.96 5.36 6.81
C ARG A 76 8.34 4.59 5.66
N ILE A 77 7.38 5.15 4.93
CA ILE A 77 6.67 4.48 3.84
C ILE A 77 6.97 5.20 2.52
N GLU A 78 7.58 4.47 1.60
CA GLU A 78 7.71 4.87 0.20
C GLU A 78 6.66 4.12 -0.63
N ILE A 79 6.06 4.79 -1.61
CA ILE A 79 5.00 4.18 -2.43
C ILE A 79 5.37 4.24 -3.91
N SER A 80 5.21 3.12 -4.62
CA SER A 80 5.32 3.04 -6.08
C SER A 80 3.94 2.85 -6.68
N LEU A 81 3.55 3.79 -7.55
CA LEU A 81 2.23 3.85 -8.19
C LEU A 81 2.29 3.30 -9.62
N PRO A 82 1.21 2.71 -10.14
CA PRO A 82 1.14 2.35 -11.56
C PRO A 82 1.32 3.55 -12.47
N LYS A 83 2.18 3.42 -13.49
CA LYS A 83 2.48 4.50 -14.45
C LYS A 83 1.26 5.01 -15.23
N ASN A 84 0.25 4.16 -15.40
CA ASN A 84 -0.93 4.46 -16.24
C ASN A 84 -2.21 4.69 -15.40
N PHE A 85 -2.13 4.86 -14.08
CA PHE A 85 -3.34 4.95 -13.26
C PHE A 85 -4.06 6.30 -13.34
N ALA A 86 -3.38 7.39 -13.69
CA ALA A 86 -4.02 8.70 -13.86
C ALA A 86 -4.90 8.81 -15.12
N SER A 87 -4.95 7.78 -15.98
CA SER A 87 -5.70 7.83 -17.24
C SER A 87 -7.17 7.40 -17.12
N ASN A 88 -7.63 6.99 -15.93
CA ASN A 88 -9.05 6.72 -15.67
C ASN A 88 -9.46 7.20 -14.26
N SER A 89 -10.77 7.41 -14.07
CA SER A 89 -11.34 7.99 -12.84
C SER A 89 -11.07 7.14 -11.59
N ALA A 90 -11.07 5.81 -11.72
CA ALA A 90 -10.78 4.90 -10.62
C ALA A 90 -9.32 5.02 -10.15
N GLY A 91 -8.37 5.14 -11.09
CA GLY A 91 -6.97 5.31 -10.74
C GLY A 91 -6.64 6.71 -10.21
N PHE A 92 -7.37 7.75 -10.63
CA PHE A 92 -7.26 9.08 -10.02
C PHE A 92 -7.67 9.07 -8.53
N LEU A 93 -8.79 8.44 -8.19
CA LEU A 93 -9.23 8.31 -6.79
C LEU A 93 -8.23 7.51 -5.96
N PHE A 94 -7.70 6.41 -6.52
CA PHE A 94 -6.63 5.63 -5.87
C PHE A 94 -5.42 6.50 -5.53
N VAL A 95 -4.95 7.28 -6.49
CA VAL A 95 -3.81 8.20 -6.31
C VAL A 95 -4.12 9.24 -5.23
N ALA A 96 -5.32 9.84 -5.25
CA ALA A 96 -5.74 10.83 -4.25
C ALA A 96 -5.75 10.26 -2.82
N GLU A 97 -6.20 9.03 -2.63
CA GLU A 97 -6.19 8.37 -1.32
C GLU A 97 -4.77 8.01 -0.86
N ILE A 98 -3.92 7.51 -1.76
CA ILE A 98 -2.51 7.23 -1.45
C ILE A 98 -1.75 8.51 -1.11
N PHE A 99 -2.05 9.63 -1.75
CA PHE A 99 -1.45 10.93 -1.41
C PHE A 99 -1.70 11.33 0.05
N LYS A 100 -2.78 10.86 0.68
CA LYS A 100 -3.02 11.10 2.13
C LYS A 100 -2.01 10.37 3.01
N ILE A 101 -1.38 9.30 2.52
CA ILE A 101 -0.28 8.61 3.22
C ILE A 101 1.02 9.37 3.05
N MET A 102 1.28 9.95 1.87
CA MET A 102 2.57 10.59 1.56
C MET A 102 2.69 12.03 2.06
N LYS A 103 1.59 12.70 2.39
CA LYS A 103 1.56 14.10 2.84
C LYS A 103 1.61 14.22 4.36
#